data_AF-A0A7K0R6K2-F1
#
_entry.id   AF-A0A7K0R6K2-F1
#
_cell.length_a   1.000
_cell.length_b   1.000
_cell.length_c   1.000
_cell.angle_alpha   90.00
_cell.angle_beta   90.00
_cell.angle_gamma   90.00
#
_symmetry.space_group_name_H-M   'P 1'
#
loop_
_entity.id
_entity.type
_entity.pdbx_description
1 polymer ?
#
loop_
_entity_poly.entity_id
_entity_poly.type
_entity_poly.pdbx_seq_one_letter_code
_entity_poly.pdbx_strand_id
1 'polypeptide(L)'
;MSVVRLDGIDPGDIVRVSVRGRLFHGVVRGTTSSGLEVDPIEKGISYRQVKARDVLEHWGRRGRPRAQAEREVNPEQRSLDDLLDR
;
A
#
# COMPACT_ATOMS: atom_id res chain seq x y z
N MET A 1 2.55 19.13 -2.89
CA MET A 1 2.92 17.73 -2.60
C MET A 1 2.27 17.35 -1.29
N SER A 2 1.37 16.37 -1.28
CA SER A 2 0.80 15.86 -0.02
C SER A 2 1.87 15.06 0.71
N VAL A 3 2.04 15.29 2.01
CA VAL A 3 2.97 14.52 2.83
C VAL A 3 2.24 13.25 3.27
N VAL A 4 2.76 12.08 2.87
CA VAL A 4 2.25 10.81 3.39
C VAL A 4 2.65 10.71 4.87
N ARG A 5 1.65 10.56 5.74
CA ARG A 5 1.89 10.19 7.13
C ARG A 5 2.23 8.70 7.17
N LEU A 6 3.21 8.34 7.99
CA LEU A 6 3.61 6.94 8.16
C LEU A 6 2.72 6.20 9.16
N ASP A 7 1.90 6.94 9.92
CA ASP A 7 0.92 6.36 10.84
C ASP A 7 -0.04 5.43 10.08
N GLY A 8 -0.13 4.18 10.54
CA GLY A 8 -0.98 3.16 9.92
C GLY A 8 -0.35 2.41 8.75
N ILE A 9 0.93 2.63 8.44
CA ILE A 9 1.71 1.77 7.55
C ILE A 9 2.33 0.64 8.38
N ASP A 10 1.97 -0.60 8.05
CA ASP A 10 2.39 -1.79 8.79
C ASP A 10 3.38 -2.64 7.99
N PRO A 11 4.18 -3.50 8.66
CA PRO A 11 4.97 -4.52 7.96
C PRO A 11 4.12 -5.38 7.02
N GLY A 12 4.59 -5.55 5.78
CA GLY A 12 3.91 -6.27 4.71
C GLY A 12 3.06 -5.39 3.80
N ASP A 13 2.85 -4.12 4.14
CA ASP A 13 2.29 -3.13 3.22
C ASP A 13 3.26 -2.81 2.10
N ILE A 14 2.75 -2.23 1.01
CA ILE A 14 3.58 -1.78 -0.11
C ILE A 14 3.59 -0.26 -0.11
N VAL A 15 4.76 0.32 -0.38
CA VAL A 15 4.92 1.77 -0.56
C VAL A 15 5.52 2.08 -1.92
N ARG A 16 5.09 3.20 -2.53
CA ARG A 16 5.78 3.81 -3.66
C ARG A 16 6.63 4.96 -3.14
N VAL A 17 7.90 4.99 -3.53
CA VAL A 17 8.88 5.92 -2.98
C VAL A 17 9.70 6.59 -4.08
N SER A 18 10.21 7.80 -3.80
CA SER A 18 11.15 8.51 -4.65
C SER A 18 12.39 8.92 -3.86
N VAL A 19 13.52 8.25 -4.13
CA VAL A 19 14.81 8.55 -3.49
C VAL A 19 15.77 9.07 -4.55
N ARG A 20 16.18 10.34 -4.42
CA ARG A 20 17.11 11.00 -5.36
C ARG A 20 16.68 10.86 -6.83
N GLY A 21 15.37 11.02 -7.08
CA GLY A 21 14.78 10.92 -8.42
C GLY A 21 14.54 9.50 -8.93
N ARG A 22 14.89 8.46 -8.17
CA ARG A 22 14.56 7.07 -8.51
C ARG A 22 13.22 6.68 -7.89
N LEU A 23 12.28 6.26 -8.73
CA LEU A 23 10.98 5.76 -8.33
C LEU A 23 11.01 4.23 -8.21
N PHE A 24 10.52 3.69 -7.09
CA PHE A 24 10.41 2.25 -6.91
C PHE A 24 9.33 1.90 -5.88
N HIS A 25 9.00 0.61 -5.79
CA HIS A 25 8.12 0.06 -4.78
C HIS A 25 8.91 -0.79 -3.78
N GLY A 26 8.48 -0.74 -2.53
CA GLY A 26 9.06 -1.52 -1.46
C GLY A 26 8.00 -2.19 -0.61
N VAL A 27 8.26 -3.42 -0.20
CA VAL A 27 7.49 -4.07 0.88
C VAL A 27 8.02 -3.55 2.20
N VAL A 28 7.15 -3.00 3.03
CA VAL A 28 7.51 -2.50 4.36
C VAL A 28 7.92 -3.66 5.25
N ARG A 29 9.08 -3.54 5.89
CA ARG A 29 9.62 -4.50 6.85
C ARG A 29 9.43 -4.02 8.29
N GLY A 30 9.44 -2.70 8.47
CA GLY A 30 9.24 -2.07 9.77
C GLY A 30 9.27 -0.55 9.67
N THR A 31 8.99 0.10 10.78
CA THR A 31 9.12 1.54 10.94
C THR A 31 10.43 1.86 11.66
N THR A 32 11.07 2.96 11.29
CA THR A 32 12.22 3.53 12.01
C THR A 32 11.83 4.89 12.61
N SER A 33 12.72 5.50 13.39
CA SER A 33 12.48 6.83 13.98
C SER A 33 12.24 7.94 12.96
N SER A 34 12.63 7.77 11.69
CA SER A 34 12.55 8.81 10.67
C SER A 34 11.93 8.36 9.34
N GLY A 35 11.39 7.15 9.28
CA GLY A 35 11.04 6.53 8.01
C GLY A 35 10.63 5.07 8.10
N LEU A 36 10.83 4.34 7.02
CA LEU A 36 10.49 2.93 6.88
C LEU A 36 11.73 2.10 6.51
N GLU A 37 11.78 0.89 7.03
CA GLU A 37 12.61 -0.18 6.50
C GLU A 37 11.81 -0.90 5.41
N VAL A 38 12.41 -1.12 4.24
CA VAL A 38 11.73 -1.66 3.07
C VAL A 38 12.59 -2.69 2.33
N ASP A 39 11.93 -3.64 1.68
CA ASP A 39 12.53 -4.51 0.67
C ASP A 39 12.08 -4.07 -0.73
N PRO A 40 12.97 -3.52 -1.57
CA PRO A 40 12.64 -3.15 -2.94
C PRO A 40 12.16 -4.33 -3.78
N ILE A 41 11.16 -4.07 -4.62
CA ILE A 41 10.58 -5.04 -5.54
C ILE A 41 11.33 -5.01 -6.88
N GLU A 42 11.71 -3.82 -7.35
CA GLU A 42 12.39 -3.63 -8.61
C GLU A 42 13.86 -4.04 -8.56
N LYS A 43 14.34 -4.67 -9.64
CA LYS A 43 15.75 -5.05 -9.81
C LYS A 43 16.63 -3.80 -9.86
N GLY A 44 17.84 -3.91 -9.27
CA GLY A 44 18.82 -2.83 -9.28
C GLY A 44 18.54 -1.70 -8.28
N ILE A 45 17.48 -1.82 -7.46
CA ILE A 45 17.23 -0.95 -6.32
C ILE A 45 17.75 -1.63 -5.05
N SER A 46 18.61 -0.94 -4.31
CA SER A 46 19.24 -1.44 -3.09
C SER A 46 18.89 -0.64 -1.83
N TYR A 47 18.02 0.38 -1.93
CA TYR A 47 17.59 1.18 -0.79
C TYR A 47 16.71 0.34 0.15
N ARG A 48 17.23 0.03 1.34
CA ARG A 48 16.49 -0.69 2.40
C ARG A 48 15.89 0.22 3.46
N GLN A 49 16.22 1.50 3.42
CA GLN A 49 15.67 2.52 4.31
C GLN A 49 15.24 3.73 3.49
N VAL A 50 14.05 4.25 3.79
CA VAL A 50 13.46 5.41 3.12
C VAL A 50 12.91 6.37 4.16
N LYS A 51 13.05 7.68 3.92
CA LYS A 51 12.52 8.69 4.85
C LYS A 51 11.04 8.89 4.61
N ALA A 52 10.33 9.41 5.62
CA ALA A 52 8.90 9.73 5.48
C ALA A 52 8.60 10.60 4.24
N ARG A 53 9.44 11.62 3.99
CA ARG A 53 9.30 12.53 2.83
C ARG A 53 9.52 11.86 1.47
N ASP A 54 10.17 10.71 1.45
CA ASP A 54 10.45 9.98 0.22
C ASP A 54 9.25 9.07 -0.15
N VAL A 55 8.30 8.86 0.76
CA VAL A 55 7.08 8.05 0.54
C VAL A 55 6.03 8.88 -0.19
N LEU A 56 5.57 8.36 -1.33
CA LEU A 56 4.58 9.01 -2.19
C LEU A 56 3.18 8.44 -2.01
N GLU A 57 3.07 7.11 -1.89
CA GLU A 57 1.81 6.37 -1.76
C GLU A 57 2.03 5.09 -0.94
N HIS A 58 0.97 4.57 -0.32
CA HIS A 58 0.97 3.30 0.41
C HIS A 58 -0.26 2.46 0.07
N TRP A 59 -0.12 1.14 0.13
CA TRP A 59 -1.19 0.16 -0.02
C TRP A 59 -1.15 -0.81 1.15
N GLY A 60 -2.20 -0.74 1.98
CA GLY A 60 -2.38 -1.60 3.13
C GLY A 60 -2.86 -3.00 2.77
N ARG A 61 -2.29 -4.04 3.37
CA ARG A 61 -2.72 -5.44 3.17
C ARG A 61 -4.12 -5.74 3.70
N ARG A 62 -4.63 -4.90 4.61
CA ARG A 62 -5.90 -5.10 5.33
C ARG A 62 -7.15 -4.78 4.49
N GLY A 63 -6.99 -4.34 3.24
CA GLY A 63 -8.11 -3.85 2.43
C GLY A 63 -8.71 -2.55 2.99
N ARG A 64 -9.82 -2.08 2.40
CA ARG A 64 -10.56 -0.91 2.92
C ARG A 64 -10.97 -1.18 4.38
N PRO A 65 -10.82 -0.22 5.30
CA PRO A 65 -11.30 -0.37 6.68
C PRO A 65 -12.75 -0.87 6.68
N ARG A 66 -12.99 -2.04 7.29
CA ARG A 66 -14.30 -2.73 7.26
C ARG A 66 -15.43 -1.89 7.86
N ALA A 67 -15.09 -0.91 8.69
CA ALA A 67 -16.04 0.06 9.27
C ALA A 67 -16.78 0.92 8.23
N GLN A 68 -16.33 0.95 6.98
CA GLN A 68 -17.00 1.64 5.87
C GLN A 68 -17.43 0.69 4.74
N ALA A 69 -17.33 -0.61 5.00
CA ALA A 69 -17.62 -1.69 4.05
C ALA A 69 -18.76 -2.60 4.52
N GLU A 70 -19.69 -2.07 5.30
CA GLU A 70 -21.10 -2.37 5.04
C GLU A 70 -21.40 -1.76 3.66
N ARG A 71 -21.01 -2.49 2.62
CA ARG A 71 -21.42 -2.17 1.26
C ARG A 71 -22.94 -2.21 1.30
N GLU A 72 -23.59 -1.09 0.99
CA GLU A 72 -24.93 -1.14 0.42
C GLU A 72 -24.85 -2.14 -0.72
N VAL A 73 -25.44 -3.32 -0.53
CA VAL A 73 -25.50 -4.34 -1.56
C VAL A 73 -26.35 -3.73 -2.65
N ASN A 74 -25.74 -3.37 -3.79
CA ASN A 74 -26.51 -2.86 -4.92
C ASN A 74 -27.45 -4.00 -5.38
N PRO A 75 -28.78 -3.84 -5.28
CA PRO A 75 -29.73 -4.88 -5.64
C PRO A 75 -29.68 -5.28 -7.12
N GLU A 76 -29.09 -4.45 -7.98
CA GLU A 76 -28.89 -4.74 -9.41
C GLU A 76 -27.61 -5.56 -9.68
N GLN A 77 -26.72 -5.69 -8.69
CA GLN A 77 -25.46 -6.42 -8.87
C GLN A 77 -25.70 -7.93 -8.75
N ARG A 78 -25.70 -8.64 -9.87
CA ARG A 78 -25.84 -10.10 -9.92
C ARG A 78 -24.63 -10.82 -9.30
N SER A 79 -24.88 -11.97 -8.69
CA SER A 79 -23.84 -12.77 -8.06
C SER A 79 -22.99 -13.51 -9.12
N LEU A 80 -21.78 -13.95 -8.74
CA LEU A 80 -20.94 -14.77 -9.63
C LEU A 80 -21.63 -16.12 -9.93
N ASP A 81 -22.32 -16.69 -8.96
CA ASP A 81 -23.06 -17.95 -9.12
C ASP A 81 -24.20 -17.77 -10.14
N ASP A 82 -24.92 -16.64 -10.11
CA ASP A 82 -25.97 -16.29 -11.10
C ASP A 82 -25.45 -16.24 -12.55
N LEU A 83 -24.14 -15.99 -12.73
CA LEU A 83 -23.51 -15.88 -14.03
C LEU A 83 -23.01 -17.23 -14.58
N LEU A 84 -22.78 -18.20 -13.70
CA LEU A 84 -22.20 -19.50 -14.04
C LEU A 84 -23.25 -20.59 -14.27
N ASP A 85 -24.45 -20.44 -13.70
CA ASP A 85 -25.57 -21.37 -13.90
C ASP A 85 -26.35 -21.08 -15.21
N ARG A 86 -25.70 -21.27 -16.37
CA ARG A 86 -26.32 -21.24 -17.70
C ARG A 86 -26.46 -22.62 -18.33
#